data_AF-A0A935VS42-F1
#
_entry.id   AF-A0A935VS42-F1
#
_cell.length_a   1.000
_cell.length_b   1.000
_cell.length_c   1.000
_cell.angle_alpha   90.00
_cell.angle_beta   90.00
_cell.angle_gamma   90.00
#
_symmetry.space_group_name_H-M   'P 1'
#
loop_
_entity.id
_entity.type
_entity.pdbx_description
1 polymer ?
#
loop_
_entity_poly.entity_id
_entity_poly.type
_entity_poly.pdbx_seq_one_letter_code
_entity_poly.pdbx_strand_id
1 'polypeptide(L)'
;MNLPIGNSKSPTHAADLKKVIGGYALHALIVIGAAVFLPYFGEHIATYTGLGNSFFGTVFIAAATSLPELVVSLAALRMGSLDMAVGNLLGSNVFNMFILGIDDVFYREGSLYNAISPSHLLSVFVTIIMTAIVGLGLLLNRRKSNYGF
;
A
#
# COMPACT_ATOMS: atom_id res chain seq x y z
N MET A 1 -4.84 -7.94 -57.64
CA MET A 1 -5.94 -7.57 -56.74
C MET A 1 -5.32 -6.77 -55.59
N ASN A 2 -5.33 -5.44 -55.71
CA ASN A 2 -4.70 -4.53 -54.74
C ASN A 2 -5.64 -4.34 -53.55
N LEU A 3 -5.24 -4.75 -52.35
CA LEU A 3 -5.95 -4.39 -51.13
C LEU A 3 -5.65 -2.91 -50.79
N PRO A 4 -6.66 -2.14 -50.36
CA PRO A 4 -6.48 -0.75 -50.01
C PRO A 4 -5.59 -0.64 -48.77
N ILE A 5 -4.53 0.16 -48.88
CA ILE A 5 -3.63 0.52 -47.78
C ILE A 5 -4.42 1.48 -46.88
N GLY A 6 -5.21 0.91 -45.97
CA GLY A 6 -5.98 1.63 -44.98
C GLY A 6 -5.04 2.40 -44.08
N ASN A 7 -5.11 3.72 -44.21
CA ASN A 7 -4.62 4.75 -43.30
C ASN A 7 -4.79 4.36 -41.82
N SER A 8 -3.81 3.68 -41.22
CA SER A 8 -3.66 3.65 -39.78
C SER A 8 -2.97 4.95 -39.39
N LYS A 9 -3.76 5.96 -39.01
CA LYS A 9 -3.23 7.05 -38.21
C LYS A 9 -2.61 6.40 -36.97
N SER A 10 -1.28 6.29 -36.94
CA SER A 10 -0.58 5.88 -35.73
C SER A 10 -1.04 6.83 -34.64
N PRO A 11 -1.58 6.32 -33.51
CA PRO A 11 -1.94 7.21 -32.43
C PRO A 11 -0.67 7.96 -32.04
N THR A 12 -0.73 9.29 -32.08
CA THR A 12 0.35 10.13 -31.59
C THR A 12 0.61 9.70 -30.16
N HIS A 13 1.77 9.11 -29.86
CA HIS A 13 2.11 8.51 -28.56
C HIS A 13 1.80 9.46 -27.37
N ALA A 14 1.85 10.77 -27.60
CA ALA A 14 1.51 11.79 -26.61
C ALA A 14 0.02 11.82 -26.21
N ALA A 15 -0.90 11.52 -27.14
CA ALA A 15 -2.34 11.46 -26.85
C ALA A 15 -2.69 10.24 -25.99
N ASP A 16 -2.04 9.10 -26.23
CA ASP A 16 -2.18 7.90 -25.41
C ASP A 16 -1.57 8.09 -24.01
N LEU A 17 -0.40 8.73 -23.91
CA LEU A 17 0.23 9.02 -22.61
C LEU A 17 -0.65 9.94 -21.74
N LYS A 18 -1.19 11.02 -22.32
CA LYS A 18 -2.11 11.92 -21.59
C LYS A 18 -3.35 11.20 -21.10
N LYS A 19 -3.89 10.27 -21.90
CA LYS A 19 -5.04 9.45 -21.53
C LYS A 19 -4.71 8.49 -20.38
N VAL A 20 -3.54 7.85 -20.42
CA VAL A 20 -3.07 6.97 -19.35
C VAL A 20 -2.85 7.74 -18.04
N ILE A 21 -2.16 8.88 -18.10
CA ILE A 21 -1.94 9.75 -16.93
C ILE A 21 -3.28 10.25 -16.38
N GLY A 22 -4.19 10.70 -17.24
CA GLY A 22 -5.52 11.16 -16.84
C GLY A 22 -6.34 10.06 -16.16
N GLY A 23 -6.33 8.84 -16.72
CA GLY A 23 -6.99 7.69 -16.11
C GLY A 23 -6.38 7.31 -14.76
N TYR A 24 -5.06 7.27 -14.67
CA TYR A 24 -4.35 7.01 -13.42
C TYR A 24 -4.70 8.05 -12.34
N ALA A 25 -4.64 9.34 -12.67
CA ALA A 25 -4.93 10.42 -11.75
C ALA A 25 -6.38 10.34 -11.23
N LEU A 26 -7.34 10.05 -12.12
CA LEU A 26 -8.74 9.87 -11.73
C LEU A 26 -8.90 8.72 -10.73
N HIS A 27 -8.32 7.55 -11.01
CA HIS A 27 -8.41 6.41 -10.09
C HIS A 27 -7.70 6.66 -8.76
N ALA A 28 -6.52 7.30 -8.79
CA ALA A 28 -5.80 7.68 -7.58
C ALA A 28 -6.63 8.62 -6.70
N LEU A 29 -7.30 9.63 -7.30
CA LEU A 29 -8.19 10.54 -6.57
C LEU A 29 -9.39 9.81 -5.94
N ILE A 30 -9.95 8.82 -6.63
CA ILE A 30 -11.05 8.00 -6.07
C ILE A 30 -10.55 7.21 -4.86
N VAL A 31 -9.37 6.59 -4.94
CA VAL A 31 -8.77 5.84 -3.82
C VAL A 31 -8.48 6.77 -2.65
N ILE A 32 -7.89 7.94 -2.89
CA ILE A 32 -7.62 8.95 -1.85
C ILE A 32 -8.93 9.40 -1.21
N GLY A 33 -9.96 9.71 -2.02
CA GLY A 33 -11.27 10.10 -1.54
C GLY A 33 -11.85 9.03 -0.60
N ALA A 34 -11.84 7.76 -1.03
CA ALA A 34 -12.30 6.65 -0.20
C ALA A 34 -11.48 6.52 1.10
N ALA A 35 -10.15 6.67 1.02
CA ALA A 35 -9.26 6.58 2.17
C ALA A 35 -9.52 7.69 3.21
N VAL A 36 -9.91 8.89 2.80
CA VAL A 36 -10.25 9.99 3.73
C VAL A 36 -11.50 9.67 4.55
N PHE A 37 -12.51 9.02 3.96
CA PHE A 37 -13.73 8.64 4.70
C PHE A 37 -13.61 7.33 5.48
N LEU A 38 -12.59 6.52 5.17
CA LEU A 38 -12.43 5.18 5.73
C LEU A 38 -12.34 5.18 7.28
N PRO A 39 -11.55 6.06 7.96
CA PRO A 39 -11.51 6.11 9.42
C PRO A 39 -12.85 6.47 10.05
N TYR A 40 -13.59 7.40 9.45
CA TYR A 40 -14.90 7.85 9.94
C TYR A 40 -15.92 6.69 9.98
N PHE A 41 -16.00 5.92 8.90
CA PHE A 41 -16.86 4.72 8.88
C PHE A 41 -16.33 3.63 9.81
N GLY A 42 -15.01 3.49 9.90
CA GLY A 42 -14.36 2.54 10.80
C GLY A 42 -14.73 2.74 12.26
N GLU A 43 -14.67 3.98 12.75
CA GLU A 43 -15.03 4.33 14.12
C GLU A 43 -16.51 4.02 14.43
N HIS A 44 -17.41 4.36 13.50
CA HIS A 44 -18.83 4.08 13.65
C HIS A 44 -19.09 2.56 13.72
N ILE A 45 -18.50 1.78 12.81
CA ILE A 45 -18.64 0.32 12.81
C ILE A 45 -18.05 -0.28 14.08
N ALA A 46 -16.87 0.17 14.51
CA ALA A 46 -16.23 -0.29 15.74
C ALA A 46 -17.11 -0.04 16.97
N THR A 47 -17.78 1.11 17.02
CA THR A 47 -18.72 1.48 18.09
C THR A 47 -19.97 0.61 18.06
N TYR A 48 -20.60 0.42 16.89
CA TYR A 48 -21.80 -0.42 16.77
C TYR A 48 -21.55 -1.91 17.02
N THR A 49 -20.38 -2.41 16.63
CA THR A 49 -20.00 -3.82 16.81
C THR A 49 -19.44 -4.12 18.19
N GLY A 50 -19.06 -3.09 18.96
CA GLY A 50 -18.42 -3.25 20.28
C GLY A 50 -16.99 -3.79 20.21
N LEU A 51 -16.37 -3.85 19.03
CA LEU A 51 -15.01 -4.37 18.84
C LEU A 51 -13.91 -3.42 19.31
N GLY A 52 -14.26 -2.16 19.59
CA GLY A 52 -13.33 -1.12 20.04
C GLY A 52 -12.49 -0.53 18.90
N ASN A 53 -12.28 0.79 18.97
CA ASN A 53 -11.63 1.55 17.90
C ASN A 53 -10.20 1.06 17.59
N SER A 54 -9.42 0.71 18.63
CA SER A 54 -8.03 0.28 18.45
C SER A 54 -7.91 -1.03 17.68
N PHE A 55 -8.72 -2.03 18.03
CA PHE A 55 -8.72 -3.33 17.34
C PHE A 55 -9.25 -3.19 15.92
N PHE A 56 -10.36 -2.48 15.74
CA PHE A 56 -10.93 -2.27 14.40
C PHE A 56 -9.96 -1.52 13.48
N GLY A 57 -9.31 -0.47 14.00
CA GLY A 57 -8.29 0.30 13.29
C GLY A 57 -7.09 -0.55 12.88
N THR A 58 -6.55 -1.34 13.82
CA THR A 58 -5.34 -2.14 13.55
C THR A 58 -5.56 -3.33 12.63
N VAL A 59 -6.78 -3.86 12.55
CA VAL A 59 -7.08 -5.00 11.67
C VAL A 59 -7.72 -4.54 10.36
N PHE A 60 -8.88 -3.88 10.43
CA PHE A 60 -9.70 -3.62 9.25
C PHE A 60 -9.23 -2.38 8.49
N ILE A 61 -8.93 -1.29 9.19
CA ILE A 61 -8.45 -0.06 8.53
C ILE A 61 -7.07 -0.32 7.92
N ALA A 62 -6.15 -0.92 8.67
CA ALA A 62 -4.83 -1.29 8.15
C ALA A 62 -4.89 -2.24 6.94
N ALA A 63 -5.81 -3.22 6.94
CA ALA A 63 -6.01 -4.10 5.79
C ALA A 63 -6.55 -3.33 4.58
N ALA A 64 -7.56 -2.48 4.77
CA ALA A 64 -8.17 -1.70 3.70
C ALA A 64 -7.19 -0.71 3.06
N THR A 65 -6.33 -0.06 3.86
CA THR A 65 -5.30 0.85 3.33
C THR A 65 -4.18 0.11 2.61
N SER A 66 -3.98 -1.19 2.86
CA SER A 66 -2.95 -2.03 2.21
C SER A 66 -3.44 -2.74 0.94
N LEU A 67 -4.75 -2.67 0.63
CA LEU A 67 -5.33 -3.29 -0.56
C LEU A 67 -4.78 -2.71 -1.87
N PRO A 68 -4.64 -1.38 -2.05
CA PRO A 68 -4.07 -0.81 -3.26
C PRO A 68 -2.68 -1.38 -3.59
N GLU A 69 -1.81 -1.48 -2.58
CA GLU A 69 -0.46 -2.02 -2.69
C GLU A 69 -0.51 -3.49 -3.07
N LEU A 70 -1.40 -4.27 -2.45
CA LEU A 70 -1.58 -5.68 -2.79
C LEU A 70 -2.00 -5.86 -4.25
N VAL A 71 -2.94 -5.04 -4.74
CA VAL A 71 -3.38 -5.08 -6.14
C VAL A 71 -2.23 -4.71 -7.09
N VAL A 72 -1.46 -3.67 -6.78
CA VAL A 72 -0.29 -3.25 -7.59
C VAL A 72 0.78 -4.34 -7.61
N SER A 73 1.12 -4.91 -6.46
CA SER A 73 2.09 -6.02 -6.36
C SER A 73 1.65 -7.24 -7.16
N LEU A 74 0.36 -7.63 -7.07
CA LEU A 74 -0.18 -8.75 -7.84
C LEU A 74 -0.17 -8.46 -9.35
N ALA A 75 -0.50 -7.24 -9.76
CA ALA A 75 -0.43 -6.83 -11.16
C ALA A 75 1.02 -6.89 -11.68
N ALA A 76 1.98 -6.38 -10.91
CA ALA A 76 3.40 -6.43 -11.25
C ALA A 76 3.92 -7.87 -11.38
N LEU A 77 3.55 -8.77 -10.46
CA LEU A 77 3.88 -10.18 -10.54
C LEU A 77 3.27 -10.86 -11.77
N ARG A 78 2.01 -10.56 -12.12
CA ARG A 78 1.36 -11.06 -13.35
C ARG A 78 2.05 -10.59 -14.62
N MET A 79 2.69 -9.41 -14.57
CA MET A 79 3.49 -8.87 -15.66
C MET A 79 4.92 -9.42 -15.69
N GLY A 80 5.30 -10.31 -14.78
CA GLY A 80 6.67 -10.83 -14.65
C GLY A 80 7.67 -9.80 -14.10
N SER A 81 7.20 -8.68 -13.55
CA SER A 81 8.04 -7.61 -13.01
C SER A 81 8.22 -7.78 -11.50
N LEU A 82 9.14 -8.67 -11.12
CA LEU A 82 9.46 -8.92 -9.71
C LEU A 82 10.05 -7.68 -9.04
N ASP A 83 10.92 -6.93 -9.73
CA ASP A 83 11.55 -5.72 -9.20
C ASP A 83 10.51 -4.65 -8.84
N MET A 84 9.45 -4.50 -9.66
CA MET A 84 8.36 -3.57 -9.38
C MET A 84 7.52 -4.05 -8.19
N ALA A 85 7.24 -5.35 -8.10
CA ALA A 85 6.49 -5.91 -6.96
C ALA A 85 7.25 -5.71 -5.64
N VAL A 86 8.56 -5.97 -5.63
CA VAL A 86 9.43 -5.76 -4.46
C VAL A 86 9.57 -4.27 -4.15
N GLY A 87 9.74 -3.43 -5.17
CA GLY A 87 9.83 -1.98 -5.03
C GLY A 87 8.55 -1.38 -4.43
N ASN A 88 7.38 -1.83 -4.86
CA ASN A 88 6.10 -1.43 -4.28
C ASN A 88 6.00 -1.86 -2.80
N LEU A 89 6.31 -3.13 -2.49
CA LEU A 89 6.25 -3.65 -1.11
C LEU A 89 7.17 -2.88 -0.14
N LEU A 90 8.43 -2.69 -0.52
CA LEU A 90 9.42 -2.02 0.33
C LEU A 90 9.19 -0.51 0.37
N GLY A 91 8.88 0.09 -0.78
CA GLY A 91 8.60 1.52 -0.91
C GLY A 91 7.41 1.95 -0.07
N SER A 92 6.31 1.21 -0.10
CA SER A 92 5.12 1.51 0.70
C SER A 92 5.37 1.40 2.21
N ASN A 93 6.20 0.44 2.67
CA ASN A 93 6.58 0.37 4.08
C ASN A 93 7.39 1.59 4.53
N VAL A 94 8.34 2.05 3.71
CA VAL A 94 9.11 3.27 4.00
C VAL A 94 8.20 4.50 3.97
N PHE A 95 7.29 4.58 2.99
CA PHE A 95 6.32 5.66 2.88
C PHE A 95 5.36 5.72 4.07
N ASN A 96 4.89 4.57 4.57
CA ASN A 96 4.06 4.49 5.78
C ASN A 96 4.80 5.04 7.01
N MET A 97 6.08 4.69 7.20
CA MET A 97 6.89 5.24 8.29
C MET A 97 7.14 6.74 8.13
N PHE A 98 7.30 7.20 6.89
CA PHE A 98 7.45 8.62 6.58
C PHE A 98 6.17 9.42 6.91
N ILE A 99 4.99 8.88 6.60
CA ILE A 99 3.70 9.49 6.98
C ILE A 99 3.59 9.59 8.49
N LEU A 100 3.95 8.55 9.25
CA LEU A 100 3.93 8.62 10.72
C LEU A 100 4.84 9.72 11.28
N GLY A 101 6.01 9.94 10.66
CA GLY A 101 6.89 11.05 11.02
C GLY A 101 6.28 12.42 10.71
N ILE A 102 5.57 12.54 9.59
CA ILE A 102 4.78 13.74 9.26
C ILE A 102 3.67 13.94 10.29
N ASP A 103 2.92 12.89 10.62
CA ASP A 103 1.81 12.95 11.58
C ASP A 103 2.30 13.40 12.96
N ASP A 104 3.45 12.92 13.44
CA ASP A 104 4.06 13.35 14.70
C ASP A 104 4.42 14.85 14.68
N VAL A 105 4.89 15.38 13.54
CA VAL A 105 5.19 16.83 13.39
C VAL A 105 3.92 17.68 13.43
N PHE A 106 2.80 17.19 12.89
CA PHE A 106 1.53 17.91 12.89
C PHE A 106 0.70 17.69 14.17
N TYR A 107 1.05 16.69 14.99
CA TYR A 107 0.40 16.43 16.27
C TYR A 107 0.77 17.51 17.30
N ARG A 108 -0.25 18.16 17.86
CA ARG A 108 -0.07 19.38 18.69
C ARG A 108 -0.03 19.13 20.19
N GLU A 109 -0.37 17.93 20.64
CA GLU A 109 -0.52 17.59 22.07
C GLU A 109 0.74 16.94 22.67
N GLY A 110 1.87 16.99 21.96
CA GLY A 110 3.14 16.37 22.33
C GLY A 110 3.65 15.48 21.21
N SER A 111 4.41 14.44 21.55
CA SER A 111 4.73 13.38 20.59
C SER A 111 3.60 12.36 20.53
N LEU A 112 3.31 11.87 19.34
CA LEU A 112 2.41 10.76 19.06
C LEU A 112 2.71 9.58 19.97
N TYR A 113 3.98 9.30 20.27
CA TYR A 113 4.40 8.22 21.17
C TYR A 113 3.79 8.29 22.57
N ASN A 114 3.61 9.51 23.12
CA ASN A 114 3.03 9.70 24.45
C ASN A 114 1.49 9.61 24.43
N ALA A 115 0.87 9.80 23.28
CA ALA A 115 -0.58 9.74 23.10
C ALA A 115 -1.10 8.33 22.77
N ILE A 116 -0.21 7.37 22.51
CA ILE A 116 -0.60 5.98 22.17
C ILE A 116 -1.20 5.28 23.39
N SER A 117 -2.46 4.86 23.24
CA SER A 117 -3.14 4.04 24.24
C SER A 117 -2.46 2.66 24.42
N PRO A 118 -2.41 2.11 25.65
CA PRO A 118 -1.92 0.75 25.91
C PRO A 118 -2.61 -0.34 25.08
N SER A 119 -3.79 -0.06 24.52
CA SER A 119 -4.50 -0.99 23.62
C SER A 119 -3.71 -1.38 22.37
N HIS A 120 -2.70 -0.59 21.96
CA HIS A 120 -1.88 -0.87 20.79
C HIS A 120 -0.72 -1.84 21.06
N LEU A 121 -0.49 -2.24 22.32
CA LEU A 121 0.60 -3.15 22.68
C LEU A 121 0.52 -4.48 21.93
N LEU A 122 -0.69 -5.05 21.77
CA LEU A 122 -0.88 -6.28 21.01
C LEU A 122 -0.41 -6.12 19.56
N SER A 123 -0.78 -5.02 18.91
CA SER A 123 -0.40 -4.73 17.53
C SER A 123 1.12 -4.59 17.40
N VAL A 124 1.77 -3.91 18.35
CA VAL A 124 3.24 -3.81 18.39
C VAL A 124 3.90 -5.19 18.47
N PHE A 125 3.42 -6.07 19.37
CA PHE A 125 3.96 -7.42 19.47
C PHE A 125 3.78 -8.22 18.17
N VAL A 126 2.59 -8.16 17.56
CA VAL A 126 2.31 -8.84 16.29
C VAL A 126 3.23 -8.31 15.18
N THR A 127 3.41 -6.99 15.08
CA THR A 127 4.31 -6.38 14.10
C THR A 127 5.75 -6.83 14.29
N ILE A 128 6.26 -6.83 15.53
CA ILE A 128 7.64 -7.30 15.83
C ILE A 128 7.82 -8.76 15.39
N ILE A 129 6.86 -9.63 15.70
CA ILE A 129 6.91 -11.05 15.31
C ILE A 129 6.89 -11.17 13.78
N MET A 130 6.01 -10.46 13.09
CA MET A 130 5.95 -10.47 11.62
C MET A 130 7.28 -10.00 11.01
N THR A 131 7.82 -8.87 11.46
CA THR A 131 9.10 -8.36 10.96
C THR A 131 10.26 -9.30 11.25
N ALA A 132 10.27 -9.96 12.42
CA ALA A 132 11.28 -10.96 12.75
C ALA A 132 11.20 -12.19 11.83
N ILE A 133 10.00 -12.70 11.53
CA ILE A 133 9.79 -13.82 10.60
C ILE A 133 10.29 -13.44 9.19
N VAL A 134 9.91 -12.26 8.69
CA VAL A 134 10.37 -11.79 7.38
C VAL A 134 11.88 -11.59 7.35
N GLY A 135 12.45 -10.97 8.39
CA GLY A 135 13.89 -10.76 8.54
C GLY A 135 14.68 -12.08 8.57
N LEU A 136 14.21 -13.05 9.35
CA LEU A 136 14.79 -14.40 9.39
C LEU A 136 14.65 -15.10 8.03
N GLY A 137 13.49 -14.99 7.37
CA GLY A 137 13.26 -15.54 6.03
C GLY A 137 14.27 -14.99 5.03
N LEU A 138 14.51 -13.67 5.02
CA LEU A 138 15.51 -13.05 4.14
C LEU A 138 16.94 -13.49 4.48
N LEU A 139 17.30 -13.58 5.76
CA LEU A 139 18.63 -14.01 6.20
C LEU A 139 18.91 -15.49 5.88
N LEU A 140 17.91 -16.35 6.03
CA LEU A 140 18.03 -17.78 5.73
C LEU A 140 18.03 -18.04 4.22
N ASN A 141 17.25 -17.27 3.44
CA ASN A 141 17.18 -17.45 1.99
C ASN A 141 18.42 -16.89 1.26
N ARG A 142 19.15 -15.95 1.87
CA ARG A 142 20.48 -15.51 1.38
C ARG A 142 21.50 -16.65 1.27
N ARG A 143 21.33 -17.75 2.00
CA ARG A 143 22.22 -18.93 1.90
C ARG A 143 21.93 -19.83 0.69
N LYS A 144 20.75 -19.75 0.05
CA LYS A 144 20.42 -20.59 -1.12
C LYS A 144 20.81 -19.96 -2.47
N SER A 145 21.16 -18.67 -2.50
CA SER A 145 21.70 -18.00 -3.69
C SER A 145 23.24 -17.97 -3.66
N ASN A 146 23.85 -19.15 -3.51
CA ASN A 146 25.30 -19.36 -3.70
C ASN A 146 25.61 -20.73 -4.35
N TYR A 147 24.60 -21.46 -4.84
CA TYR A 147 24.78 -22.67 -5.64
C TYR A 147 23.90 -22.61 -6.89
N GLY A 148 24.51 -22.14 -7.98
CA GLY A 148 24.20 -22.38 -9.40
C GLY A 148 22.75 -22.41 -9.87
N PHE A 149 22.32 -21.36 -10.58
CA PHE A 149 22.30 -21.31 -12.05
C PHE A 149 22.60 -19.88 -12.49
#